data_AF-A0A8T4JCC5-F1
#
_entry.id   AF-A0A8T4JCC5-F1
#
_cell.length_a   1.000
_cell.length_b   1.000
_cell.length_c   1.000
_cell.angle_alpha   90.00
_cell.angle_beta   90.00
_cell.angle_gamma   90.00
#
_symmetry.space_group_name_H-M   'P 1'
#
loop_
_entity.id
_entity.type
_entity.pdbx_description
1 polymer ?
#
loop_
_entity_poly.entity_id
_entity_poly.type
_entity_poly.pdbx_seq_one_letter_code
_entity_poly.pdbx_strand_id
1 'polypeptide(L)'
;MARTRLAGVVVGQRSPFELFIDDGTGSVVVRFFDKPLSVAVGDSVVIIGKPRVFGEEKQVVAEIARKLLTADALSFFSSSRKDLQSFIPEAPKVEEEVVTSQVDVEQKVFVPKEKTTSTAQLLIATIRELDPGDGAPTDEVLSKVNLPGTEQKLEFLIAEGEVFELRAGKIKVLE
;
A
#
# COMPACT_ATOMS: atom_id res chain seq x y z
N MET A 1 5.07 6.79 -20.26
CA MET A 1 5.42 6.60 -18.84
C MET A 1 6.81 6.00 -18.74
N ALA A 2 7.68 6.57 -17.91
CA ALA A 2 9.03 6.04 -17.72
C ALA A 2 9.00 4.71 -16.96
N ARG A 3 9.91 3.80 -17.32
CA ARG A 3 10.20 2.61 -16.53
C ARG A 3 11.32 2.93 -15.55
N THR A 4 11.27 2.34 -14.38
CA THR A 4 12.35 2.39 -13.40
C THR A 4 12.94 1.01 -13.19
N ARG A 5 14.23 0.96 -12.86
CA ARG A 5 14.94 -0.25 -12.45
C ARG A 5 15.30 -0.09 -10.97
N LEU A 6 14.77 -0.99 -10.16
CA LEU A 6 15.02 -1.07 -8.73
C LEU A 6 15.85 -2.32 -8.43
N ALA A 7 16.80 -2.22 -7.52
CA ALA A 7 17.52 -3.36 -6.97
C ALA A 7 17.55 -3.21 -5.45
N GLY A 8 17.20 -4.26 -4.73
CA GLY A 8 17.08 -4.21 -3.28
C GLY A 8 16.86 -5.59 -2.67
N VAL A 9 16.61 -5.60 -1.37
CA VAL A 9 16.34 -6.81 -0.58
C VAL A 9 14.86 -6.86 -0.25
N VAL A 10 14.26 -8.05 -0.36
CA VAL A 10 12.88 -8.28 0.08
C VAL A 10 12.84 -8.23 1.61
N VAL A 11 12.19 -7.22 2.18
CA VAL A 11 12.06 -7.05 3.64
C VAL A 11 10.72 -7.53 4.18
N GLY A 12 9.73 -7.73 3.31
CA GLY A 12 8.42 -8.23 3.69
C GLY A 12 7.60 -8.71 2.50
N GLN A 13 6.59 -9.53 2.78
CA GLN A 13 5.66 -10.05 1.79
C GLN A 13 4.25 -10.07 2.38
N ARG A 14 3.35 -9.23 1.85
CA ARG A 14 1.93 -9.23 2.27
C ARG A 14 1.13 -10.28 1.52
N SER A 15 1.47 -10.51 0.26
CA SER A 15 0.85 -11.54 -0.59
C SER A 15 1.86 -12.05 -1.64
N PRO A 16 1.56 -13.15 -2.35
CA PRO A 16 2.40 -13.60 -3.47
C PRO A 16 2.62 -12.54 -4.56
N PHE A 17 1.74 -11.54 -4.64
CA PHE A 17 1.77 -10.48 -5.65
C PHE A 17 2.19 -9.11 -5.07
N GLU A 18 2.53 -9.03 -3.79
CA GLU A 18 2.92 -7.77 -3.15
C GLU A 18 4.13 -7.97 -2.22
N LEU A 19 5.25 -7.36 -2.60
CA LEU A 19 6.52 -7.41 -1.89
C LEU A 19 6.91 -6.02 -1.39
N PHE A 20 7.54 -5.96 -0.23
CA PHE A 20 8.24 -4.78 0.27
C PHE A 20 9.73 -4.93 -0.01
N ILE A 21 10.30 -3.96 -0.70
CA ILE A 21 11.72 -3.99 -1.10
C ILE A 21 12.42 -2.76 -0.56
N ASP A 22 13.55 -2.98 0.08
CA ASP A 22 14.45 -1.94 0.59
C ASP A 22 15.72 -1.88 -0.26
N ASP A 23 16.05 -0.68 -0.77
CA ASP A 23 17.24 -0.43 -1.59
C ASP A 23 18.38 0.31 -0.84
N GLY A 24 18.22 0.46 0.47
CA GLY A 24 19.09 1.21 1.38
C GLY A 24 18.76 2.70 1.50
N THR A 25 17.91 3.25 0.62
CA THR A 25 17.42 4.63 0.71
C THR A 25 16.00 4.71 1.25
N GLY A 26 15.24 3.63 1.12
CA GLY A 26 13.92 3.48 1.69
C GLY A 26 13.27 2.18 1.23
N SER A 27 12.07 1.94 1.75
CA SER A 27 11.24 0.81 1.37
C SER A 27 10.17 1.22 0.36
N VAL A 28 9.91 0.38 -0.64
CA VAL A 28 8.86 0.58 -1.65
C VAL A 28 8.05 -0.69 -1.85
N VAL A 29 6.74 -0.51 -2.04
CA VAL A 29 5.81 -1.60 -2.36
C VAL A 29 5.92 -1.95 -3.83
N VAL A 30 6.11 -3.22 -4.14
CA VAL A 30 6.14 -3.74 -5.50
C VAL A 30 5.00 -4.72 -5.72
N ARG A 31 4.18 -4.45 -6.74
CA ARG A 31 3.04 -5.27 -7.14
C ARG A 31 3.26 -6.00 -8.45
N PHE A 32 2.80 -7.25 -8.50
CA PHE A 32 2.79 -8.13 -9.67
C PHE A 32 1.36 -8.34 -10.15
N PHE A 33 1.15 -8.39 -11.47
CA PHE A 33 -0.18 -8.69 -12.05
C PHE A 33 -0.27 -10.10 -12.63
N ASP A 34 0.78 -10.56 -13.32
CA ASP A 34 0.69 -11.81 -14.08
C ASP A 34 1.15 -13.03 -13.29
N LYS A 35 2.38 -12.99 -12.77
CA LYS A 35 3.01 -14.16 -12.13
C LYS A 35 3.70 -13.76 -10.83
N PRO A 36 3.39 -14.42 -9.70
CA PRO A 36 4.07 -14.16 -8.45
C PRO A 36 5.54 -14.59 -8.56
N LEU A 37 6.43 -13.82 -7.93
CA LEU A 37 7.84 -14.17 -7.85
C LEU A 37 8.06 -15.05 -6.62
N SER A 38 8.65 -16.23 -6.82
CA SER A 38 9.03 -17.12 -5.72
C SER A 38 10.30 -16.61 -5.04
N VAL A 39 10.13 -15.73 -4.05
CA VAL A 39 11.20 -15.15 -3.22
C VAL A 39 10.81 -15.20 -1.74
N ALA A 40 11.81 -15.26 -0.87
CA ALA A 40 11.67 -15.17 0.57
C ALA A 40 12.20 -13.81 1.08
N VAL A 41 11.82 -13.45 2.31
CA VAL A 41 12.43 -12.30 3.01
C VAL A 41 13.94 -12.55 3.15
N GLY A 42 14.72 -11.52 2.84
CA GLY A 42 16.18 -11.56 2.78
C GLY A 42 16.74 -11.84 1.37
N ASP A 43 15.91 -12.28 0.42
CA ASP A 43 16.37 -12.44 -0.96
C ASP A 43 16.65 -11.09 -1.62
N SER A 44 17.74 -11.02 -2.37
CA SER A 44 18.05 -9.87 -3.22
C SER A 44 17.32 -10.00 -4.55
N VAL A 45 16.73 -8.91 -5.03
CA VAL A 45 15.91 -8.89 -6.25
C VAL A 45 16.22 -7.68 -7.11
N VAL A 46 16.03 -7.84 -8.42
CA VAL A 46 16.05 -6.74 -9.40
C VAL A 46 14.72 -6.68 -10.09
N ILE A 47 14.14 -5.49 -10.13
CA ILE A 47 12.80 -5.23 -10.61
C ILE A 47 12.84 -4.11 -11.65
N ILE A 48 12.15 -4.33 -12.76
CA ILE A 48 11.85 -3.30 -13.75
C ILE A 48 10.35 -3.13 -13.78
N GLY A 49 9.90 -1.90 -13.57
CA GLY A 49 8.49 -1.61 -13.43
C GLY A 49 8.14 -0.15 -13.70
N LYS A 50 6.85 0.14 -13.57
CA LYS A 50 6.30 1.49 -13.72
C LYS A 50 5.98 2.05 -12.33
N PRO A 51 6.57 3.20 -11.94
CA PRO A 51 6.18 3.85 -10.69
C PRO A 51 4.73 4.34 -10.80
N ARG A 52 3.97 4.16 -9.72
CA ARG A 52 2.58 4.58 -9.58
C ARG A 52 2.38 5.18 -8.19
N VAL A 53 1.47 6.14 -8.11
CA VAL A 53 0.98 6.69 -6.85
C VAL A 53 -0.49 6.32 -6.76
N PHE A 54 -0.89 5.70 -5.65
CA PHE A 54 -2.28 5.35 -5.39
C PHE A 54 -2.67 5.88 -4.02
N GLY A 55 -3.49 6.93 -3.99
CA GLY A 55 -3.65 7.73 -2.77
C GLY A 55 -2.35 8.44 -2.42
N GLU A 56 -1.83 8.19 -1.22
CA GLU A 56 -0.57 8.74 -0.73
C GLU A 56 0.61 7.74 -0.84
N GLU A 57 0.32 6.50 -1.22
CA GLU A 57 1.33 5.44 -1.29
C GLU A 57 2.04 5.41 -2.65
N LYS A 58 3.38 5.36 -2.60
CA LYS A 58 4.24 5.16 -3.77
C LYS A 58 4.50 3.67 -3.95
N GLN A 59 4.19 3.15 -5.13
CA GLN A 59 4.40 1.75 -5.47
C GLN A 59 5.00 1.58 -6.86
N VAL A 60 5.60 0.42 -7.11
CA VAL A 60 6.09 0.03 -8.43
C VAL A 60 5.28 -1.14 -8.93
N VAL A 61 4.67 -1.00 -10.10
CA VAL A 61 4.06 -2.12 -10.82
C VAL A 61 5.15 -2.83 -11.59
N ALA A 62 5.52 -4.03 -11.15
CA ALA A 62 6.57 -4.82 -11.77
C ALA A 62 6.12 -5.39 -13.12
N GLU A 63 6.92 -5.18 -14.15
CA GLU A 63 6.81 -5.88 -15.44
C GLU A 63 7.78 -7.07 -15.48
N ILE A 64 8.97 -6.89 -14.91
CA ILE A 64 10.00 -7.93 -14.84
C ILE A 64 10.56 -7.93 -13.42
N ALA A 65 10.64 -9.10 -12.79
CA ALA A 65 11.42 -9.27 -11.58
C ALA A 65 12.24 -10.55 -11.63
N ARG A 66 13.44 -10.48 -11.06
CA ARG A 66 14.37 -11.60 -10.97
C ARG A 66 15.00 -11.64 -9.59
N LYS A 67 15.05 -12.84 -9.02
CA LYS A 67 15.88 -13.13 -7.84
C LYS A 67 17.36 -13.09 -8.24
N LEU A 68 18.17 -12.42 -7.44
CA LEU A 68 19.62 -12.46 -7.52
C LEU A 68 20.11 -13.63 -6.66
N LEU A 69 20.85 -14.55 -7.27
CA LEU A 69 21.32 -15.77 -6.58
C LEU A 69 22.64 -15.55 -5.83
N THR A 70 23.40 -14.52 -6.21
CA THR A 70 24.76 -14.30 -5.72
C THR A 70 24.89 -12.91 -5.12
N ALA A 71 25.55 -12.81 -3.96
CA ALA A 71 25.85 -11.54 -3.30
C ALA A 71 26.61 -10.55 -4.20
N ASP A 72 27.45 -11.08 -5.12
CA ASP A 72 28.20 -10.28 -6.10
C ASP A 72 27.32 -9.49 -7.08
N ALA A 73 26.05 -9.87 -7.24
CA ALA A 73 25.15 -9.10 -8.09
C ALA A 73 24.78 -7.74 -7.46
N LEU A 74 24.77 -7.63 -6.13
CA LEU A 74 24.48 -6.36 -5.44
C LEU A 74 25.62 -5.34 -5.59
N SER A 75 26.87 -5.80 -5.54
CA SER A 75 28.03 -4.92 -5.68
C SER A 75 28.07 -4.26 -7.07
N PHE A 76 27.62 -4.96 -8.12
CA PHE A 76 27.47 -4.39 -9.45
C PHE A 76 26.55 -3.16 -9.48
N PHE A 77 25.44 -3.18 -8.72
CA PHE A 77 24.51 -2.05 -8.66
C PHE A 77 25.08 -0.86 -7.90
N SER A 78 25.88 -1.10 -6.86
CA SER A 78 26.51 -0.03 -6.10
C SER A 78 27.48 0.79 -6.95
N SER A 79 28.20 0.13 -7.87
CA SER A 79 29.14 0.78 -8.79
C SER A 79 28.42 1.63 -9.83
N SER A 80 27.30 1.16 -10.40
CA SER A 80 26.53 1.93 -11.39
C SER A 80 25.82 3.16 -10.83
N ARG A 81 25.65 3.30 -9.50
CA ARG A 81 25.08 4.53 -8.91
C ARG A 81 26.01 5.73 -9.03
N LYS A 82 27.34 5.51 -9.07
CA LYS A 82 28.31 6.61 -9.16
C LYS A 82 28.19 7.40 -10.46
N ASP A 83 27.78 6.74 -11.54
CA ASP A 83 27.63 7.37 -12.85
C ASP A 83 26.34 8.19 -13.00
N LEU A 84 25.34 7.99 -12.12
CA LEU A 84 24.09 8.75 -12.15
C LEU A 84 24.13 10.05 -11.33
N GLN A 85 24.99 10.14 -10.31
CA GLN A 85 25.09 11.37 -9.51
C GLN A 85 25.67 12.55 -10.29
N SER A 86 26.46 12.30 -11.34
CA SER A 86 26.98 13.37 -12.21
C SER A 86 25.94 13.96 -13.16
N PHE A 87 24.71 13.42 -13.19
CA PHE A 87 23.65 13.85 -14.10
C PHE A 87 22.49 14.57 -13.40
N ILE A 88 22.62 14.91 -12.13
CA ILE A 88 21.68 15.86 -11.51
C ILE A 88 22.08 17.24 -12.03
N PRO A 89 21.35 17.85 -12.99
CA PRO A 89 21.63 19.25 -13.32
C PRO A 89 21.53 20.02 -12.02
N GLU A 90 22.54 20.84 -11.70
CA GLU A 90 22.47 21.77 -10.56
C GLU A 90 21.10 22.43 -10.63
N ALA A 91 20.26 22.14 -9.62
CA ALA A 91 18.96 22.76 -9.54
C ALA A 91 19.22 24.27 -9.62
N PRO A 92 18.59 25.00 -10.55
CA PRO A 92 18.78 26.45 -10.62
C PRO A 92 18.54 26.98 -9.21
N LYS A 93 19.54 27.68 -8.66
CA LYS A 93 19.41 28.35 -7.37
C LYS A 93 18.22 29.29 -7.48
N VAL A 94 17.06 28.81 -7.05
CA VAL A 94 15.89 29.66 -6.85
C VAL A 94 16.26 30.49 -5.64
N GLU A 95 16.64 31.74 -5.90
CA GLU A 95 16.73 32.76 -4.87
C GLU A 95 15.38 32.77 -4.15
N GLU A 96 15.39 32.44 -2.86
CA GLU A 96 14.21 32.47 -2.00
C GLU A 96 13.75 33.93 -1.86
N GLU A 97 12.92 34.40 -2.80
CA GLU A 97 12.08 35.56 -2.55
C GLU A 97 10.99 35.15 -1.56
N VAL A 98 11.09 35.71 -0.36
CA VAL A 98 10.08 35.63 0.70
C VAL A 98 8.81 36.35 0.22
N VAL A 99 7.92 35.60 -0.44
CA VAL A 99 6.60 36.10 -0.80
C VAL A 99 5.62 35.74 0.33
N THR A 100 5.46 36.68 1.26
CA THR A 100 4.25 36.76 2.10
C THR A 100 3.04 36.99 1.20
N SER A 101 2.17 35.98 1.09
CA SER A 101 0.85 36.13 0.46
C SER A 101 -0.19 35.50 1.36
N GLN A 102 -0.91 36.38 2.07
CA GLN A 102 -2.27 36.12 2.53
C GLN A 102 -3.15 36.08 1.28
N VAL A 103 -3.78 34.94 0.97
CA VAL A 103 -4.94 34.90 0.08
C VAL A 103 -5.98 33.90 0.60
N ASP A 104 -7.18 34.45 0.59
CA ASP A 104 -8.48 33.98 1.02
C ASP A 104 -8.94 32.58 0.61
N VAL A 105 -9.86 32.15 1.45
CA VAL A 105 -10.75 30.99 1.40
C VAL A 105 -11.55 30.96 0.11
N GLU A 106 -11.33 29.95 -0.74
CA GLU A 106 -12.33 29.50 -1.71
C GLU A 106 -12.67 28.02 -1.47
N GLN A 107 -13.89 27.81 -0.96
CA GLN A 107 -14.52 26.50 -0.82
C GLN A 107 -14.71 25.85 -2.19
N LYS A 108 -13.90 24.84 -2.50
CA LYS A 108 -14.19 23.91 -3.59
C LYS A 108 -15.21 22.87 -3.14
N VAL A 109 -16.39 22.97 -3.74
CA VAL A 109 -17.49 22.00 -3.69
C VAL A 109 -16.98 20.62 -4.12
N PHE A 110 -17.07 19.69 -3.18
CA PHE A 110 -16.74 18.28 -3.35
C PHE A 110 -17.82 17.59 -4.18
N VAL A 111 -17.51 17.26 -5.43
CA VAL A 111 -18.37 16.44 -6.29
C VAL A 111 -18.18 14.97 -5.88
N PRO A 112 -19.23 14.25 -5.45
CA PRO A 112 -19.09 12.88 -4.99
C PRO A 112 -18.79 11.98 -6.19
N LYS A 113 -17.56 11.46 -6.25
CA LYS A 113 -17.24 10.28 -7.08
C LYS A 113 -18.09 9.12 -6.57
N GLU A 114 -18.80 8.47 -7.48
CA GLU A 114 -19.53 7.23 -7.25
C GLU A 114 -18.62 6.25 -6.52
N LYS A 115 -18.89 6.06 -5.22
CA LYS A 115 -18.16 5.15 -4.35
C LYS A 115 -18.53 3.74 -4.80
N THR A 116 -17.59 3.02 -5.40
CA THR A 116 -17.57 1.57 -5.29
C THR A 116 -17.27 1.27 -3.82
N THR A 117 -18.31 1.29 -2.97
CA THR A 117 -18.19 0.97 -1.56
C THR A 117 -17.60 -0.43 -1.45
N SER A 118 -16.37 -0.51 -0.97
CA SER A 118 -15.71 -1.77 -0.67
C SER A 118 -16.57 -2.54 0.33
N THR A 119 -16.71 -3.85 0.14
CA THR A 119 -17.46 -4.74 1.06
C THR A 119 -17.02 -4.58 2.52
N ALA A 120 -15.75 -4.25 2.75
CA ALA A 120 -15.23 -3.95 4.08
C ALA A 120 -15.85 -2.68 4.70
N GLN A 121 -16.00 -1.61 3.91
CA GLN A 121 -16.64 -0.37 4.38
C GLN A 121 -18.12 -0.59 4.70
N LEU A 122 -18.80 -1.44 3.91
CA LEU A 122 -20.18 -1.83 4.18
C LEU A 122 -20.28 -2.57 5.52
N LEU A 123 -19.41 -3.57 5.76
CA LEU A 123 -19.34 -4.31 7.02
C LEU A 123 -19.11 -3.39 8.22
N ILE A 124 -18.12 -2.49 8.15
CA ILE A 124 -17.82 -1.54 9.23
C ILE A 124 -19.00 -0.63 9.52
N ALA A 125 -19.65 -0.11 8.48
CA ALA A 125 -20.84 0.72 8.62
C ALA A 125 -22.00 -0.05 9.27
N THR A 126 -22.22 -1.30 8.86
CA THR A 126 -23.25 -2.17 9.44
C THR A 126 -22.98 -2.52 10.91
N ILE A 127 -21.72 -2.83 11.28
CA ILE A 127 -21.35 -3.09 12.67
C ILE A 127 -21.60 -1.86 13.54
N ARG A 128 -21.23 -0.66 13.07
CA ARG A 128 -21.48 0.60 13.79
C ARG A 128 -22.98 0.88 13.97
N GLU A 129 -23.79 0.59 12.96
CA GLU A 129 -25.24 0.77 13.02
C GLU A 129 -25.90 -0.19 14.02
N LEU A 130 -25.38 -1.42 14.15
CA LEU A 130 -25.91 -2.47 15.03
C LEU A 130 -25.26 -2.49 16.42
N ASP A 131 -24.28 -1.62 16.71
CA ASP A 131 -23.59 -1.58 18.01
C ASP A 131 -24.22 -0.53 18.94
N PRO A 132 -25.04 -0.92 19.94
CA PRO A 132 -25.55 -0.02 20.97
C PRO A 132 -24.51 0.35 22.05
N GLY A 133 -23.28 -0.14 21.93
CA GLY A 133 -22.17 0.06 22.86
C GLY A 133 -21.55 -1.25 23.38
N ASP A 134 -22.28 -2.37 23.33
CA ASP A 134 -21.88 -3.70 23.82
C ASP A 134 -21.44 -4.67 22.69
N GLY A 135 -21.20 -4.14 21.49
CA GLY A 135 -20.89 -4.90 20.29
C GLY A 135 -22.14 -5.39 19.55
N ALA A 136 -21.99 -5.49 18.23
CA ALA A 136 -22.99 -6.03 17.32
C ALA A 136 -22.92 -7.57 17.30
N PRO A 137 -24.07 -8.28 17.30
CA PRO A 137 -24.09 -9.74 17.16
C PRO A 137 -23.66 -10.17 15.75
N THR A 138 -22.72 -11.11 15.66
CA THR A 138 -22.11 -11.55 14.40
C THR A 138 -23.14 -12.04 13.39
N ASP A 139 -24.13 -12.82 13.84
CA ASP A 139 -25.17 -13.40 12.98
C ASP A 139 -26.06 -12.34 12.31
N GLU A 140 -26.39 -11.24 13.02
CA GLU A 140 -27.21 -10.17 12.46
C GLU A 140 -26.42 -9.34 11.43
N VAL A 141 -25.13 -9.11 11.69
CA VAL A 141 -24.24 -8.41 10.76
C VAL A 141 -24.12 -9.19 9.44
N LEU A 142 -23.91 -10.51 9.51
CA LEU A 142 -23.83 -11.38 8.33
C LEU A 142 -25.16 -11.42 7.56
N SER A 143 -26.28 -11.53 8.28
CA SER A 143 -27.63 -11.54 7.70
C SER A 143 -27.98 -10.24 6.99
N LYS A 144 -27.55 -9.09 7.53
CA LYS A 144 -27.85 -7.77 6.95
C LYS A 144 -27.02 -7.46 5.70
N VAL A 145 -25.78 -7.94 5.62
CA VAL A 145 -24.91 -7.74 4.46
C VAL A 145 -25.25 -8.69 3.32
N ASN A 146 -25.53 -9.97 3.61
CA ASN A 146 -25.94 -10.99 2.63
C ASN A 146 -25.12 -11.00 1.31
N LEU A 147 -23.80 -10.97 1.42
CA LEU A 147 -22.88 -11.07 0.27
C LEU A 147 -22.03 -12.35 0.38
N PRO A 148 -21.65 -12.97 -0.74
CA PRO A 148 -20.76 -14.12 -0.74
C PRO A 148 -19.36 -13.69 -0.24
N GLY A 149 -18.77 -14.49 0.66
CA GLY A 149 -17.44 -14.23 1.21
C GLY A 149 -17.38 -13.20 2.34
N THR A 150 -18.53 -12.75 2.86
CA THR A 150 -18.58 -11.80 3.99
C THR A 150 -17.89 -12.35 5.24
N GLU A 151 -18.05 -13.64 5.56
CA GLU A 151 -17.39 -14.28 6.72
C GLU A 151 -15.86 -14.19 6.63
N GLN A 152 -15.29 -14.58 5.48
CA GLN A 152 -13.85 -14.51 5.24
C GLN A 152 -13.33 -13.07 5.34
N LYS A 153 -14.13 -12.11 4.87
CA LYS A 153 -13.75 -10.69 4.96
C LYS A 153 -13.84 -10.16 6.38
N LEU A 154 -14.80 -10.64 7.17
CA LEU A 154 -14.92 -10.31 8.59
C LEU A 154 -13.74 -10.88 9.39
N GLU A 155 -13.37 -12.14 9.17
CA GLU A 155 -12.17 -12.75 9.78
C GLU A 155 -10.91 -11.95 9.45
N PHE A 156 -10.79 -11.49 8.20
CA PHE A 156 -9.68 -10.64 7.77
C PHE A 156 -9.65 -9.29 8.51
N LEU A 157 -10.80 -8.63 8.69
CA LEU A 157 -10.90 -7.38 9.46
C LEU A 157 -10.55 -7.57 10.95
N ILE A 158 -10.87 -8.74 11.50
CA ILE A 158 -10.46 -9.12 12.86
C ILE A 158 -8.95 -9.31 12.93
N ALA A 159 -8.36 -10.01 11.95
CA ALA A 159 -6.92 -10.22 11.88
C ALA A 159 -6.11 -8.92 11.67
N GLU A 160 -6.65 -7.95 10.91
CA GLU A 160 -6.05 -6.62 10.74
C GLU A 160 -6.25 -5.70 11.95
N GLY A 161 -7.13 -6.07 12.89
CA GLY A 161 -7.40 -5.30 14.11
C GLY A 161 -8.34 -4.11 13.91
N GLU A 162 -9.04 -4.01 12.77
CA GLU A 162 -10.07 -2.98 12.55
C GLU A 162 -11.36 -3.30 13.31
N VAL A 163 -11.67 -4.59 13.44
CA VAL A 163 -12.78 -5.14 14.21
C VAL A 163 -12.21 -6.07 15.28
N PHE A 164 -12.84 -6.14 16.44
CA PHE A 164 -12.45 -7.06 17.50
C PHE A 164 -13.66 -7.75 18.12
N GLU A 165 -13.45 -8.95 18.64
CA GLU A 165 -14.47 -9.74 19.31
C GLU A 165 -14.43 -9.47 20.82
N LEU A 166 -15.49 -8.86 21.36
CA LEU A 166 -15.60 -8.59 22.80
C LEU A 166 -15.85 -9.86 23.60
N ARG A 167 -16.68 -10.74 23.04
CA ARG A 167 -17.06 -12.07 23.55
C ARG A 167 -17.57 -12.90 22.37
N ALA A 168 -17.59 -14.22 22.54
CA ALA A 168 -18.06 -15.15 21.51
C ALA A 168 -19.38 -14.68 20.85
N GLY A 169 -19.32 -14.35 19.56
CA GLY A 169 -20.46 -13.91 18.76
C GLY A 169 -20.82 -12.43 18.87
N LYS A 170 -20.01 -11.59 19.52
CA LYS A 170 -20.17 -10.13 19.57
C LYS A 170 -18.92 -9.40 19.11
N ILE A 171 -19.06 -8.59 18.07
CA ILE A 171 -17.98 -7.85 17.42
C ILE A 171 -18.17 -6.34 17.53
N LYS A 172 -17.07 -5.60 17.60
CA LYS A 172 -17.06 -4.14 17.71
C LYS A 172 -15.94 -3.54 16.86
N VAL A 173 -16.15 -2.32 16.35
CA VAL A 173 -15.13 -1.56 15.60
C VAL A 173 -14.27 -0.78 16.59
N LEU A 174 -12.96 -0.76 16.38
CA LEU A 174 -12.05 0.08 17.17
C LEU A 174 -12.23 1.55 16.71
N GLU A 175 -12.58 2.44 17.64
CA GLU A 175 -12.62 3.89 17.42
C GLU A 175 -11.33 4.57 17.90
#